data_AF-A0A089KBL0-F1
#
_entry.id   AF-A0A089KBL0-F1
#
_cell.length_a   1.000
_cell.length_b   1.000
_cell.length_c   1.000
_cell.angle_alpha   90.00
_cell.angle_beta   90.00
_cell.angle_gamma   90.00
#
_symmetry.space_group_name_H-M   'P 1'
#
loop_
_entity.id
_entity.type
_entity.pdbx_description
1 polymer ?
#
loop_
_entity_poly.entity_id
_entity_poly.type
_entity_poly.pdbx_seq_one_letter_code
_entity_poly.pdbx_strand_id
1 'polypeptide(L)'
;MILNEVISEAEYADIIITLLKPPYEIKSITKIVFIAFCVKNETNHSKYKNRTKDFVDVFFSNISLKLTTHNHEIKQIISVIDKLNKTSKVSISRDEICLTHEFNFQSECSFLVFCKTKNPNPISEVNKLDPKALIEEVLRYV
;
A
#
# COMPACT_ATOMS: atom_id res chain seq x y z
N MET A 1 15.03 -7.59 -17.71
CA MET A 1 13.74 -7.21 -17.12
C MET A 1 12.66 -7.62 -18.11
N ILE A 2 11.78 -8.51 -17.71
CA ILE A 2 10.65 -8.98 -18.53
C ILE A 2 9.59 -7.87 -18.50
N LEU A 3 8.83 -7.66 -19.59
CA LEU A 3 7.85 -6.59 -19.71
C LEU A 3 6.88 -6.53 -18.51
N ASN A 4 6.44 -7.69 -18.03
CA ASN A 4 5.54 -7.82 -16.87
C ASN A 4 6.16 -7.30 -15.56
N GLU A 5 7.49 -7.38 -15.39
CA GLU A 5 8.19 -6.79 -14.24
C GLU A 5 8.17 -5.27 -14.32
N VAL A 6 8.36 -4.69 -15.51
CA VAL A 6 8.29 -3.24 -15.74
C VAL A 6 6.89 -2.70 -15.37
N ILE A 7 5.85 -3.39 -15.85
CA ILE A 7 4.45 -3.02 -15.59
C ILE A 7 4.15 -3.13 -14.09
N SER A 8 4.51 -4.24 -13.44
CA SER A 8 4.30 -4.43 -12.00
C SER A 8 5.02 -3.39 -11.14
N GLU A 9 6.26 -3.01 -11.51
CA GLU A 9 6.96 -1.92 -10.81
C GLU A 9 6.31 -0.55 -11.05
N ALA A 10 5.74 -0.29 -12.23
CA ALA A 10 5.00 0.94 -12.51
C ALA A 10 3.69 1.02 -11.73
N GLU A 11 2.93 -0.08 -11.63
CA GLU A 11 1.74 -0.21 -10.78
C GLU A 11 2.09 0.05 -9.31
N TYR A 12 3.20 -0.53 -8.82
CA TYR A 12 3.68 -0.24 -7.47
C TYR A 12 4.15 1.20 -7.29
N ALA A 13 4.73 1.85 -8.30
CA ALA A 13 5.11 3.25 -8.22
C ALA A 13 3.89 4.17 -8.07
N ASP A 14 2.82 3.95 -8.85
CA ASP A 14 1.52 4.63 -8.68
C ASP A 14 1.01 4.47 -7.23
N ILE A 15 0.89 3.21 -6.78
CA ILE A 15 0.39 2.88 -5.45
C ILE A 15 1.23 3.56 -4.36
N ILE A 16 2.55 3.38 -4.36
CA ILE A 16 3.44 3.89 -3.31
C ILE A 16 3.42 5.42 -3.24
N ILE A 17 3.52 6.11 -4.39
CA ILE A 17 3.49 7.58 -4.41
C ILE A 17 2.10 8.09 -3.99
N THR A 18 1.02 7.38 -4.35
CA THR A 18 -0.34 7.73 -3.92
C THR A 18 -0.53 7.55 -2.41
N LEU A 19 -0.02 6.45 -1.82
CA LEU A 19 -0.07 6.20 -0.37
C LEU A 19 0.74 7.23 0.45
N LEU A 20 1.80 7.79 -0.12
CA LEU A 20 2.62 8.85 0.47
C LEU A 20 1.94 10.24 0.45
N LYS A 21 0.91 10.44 -0.37
CA LYS A 21 0.23 11.74 -0.57
C LYS A 21 -1.08 11.84 0.24
N PRO A 22 -1.63 13.06 0.41
CA PRO A 22 -2.99 13.24 0.93
C PRO A 22 -4.03 12.48 0.08
N PRO A 23 -5.03 11.82 0.70
CA PRO A 23 -5.38 11.84 2.13
C PRO A 23 -4.78 10.70 2.96
N TYR A 24 -3.81 9.95 2.43
CA TYR A 24 -3.30 8.73 3.06
C TYR A 24 -2.11 8.97 3.97
N GLU A 25 -1.12 9.72 3.48
CA GLU A 25 0.07 10.18 4.22
C GLU A 25 0.74 9.08 5.06
N ILE A 26 0.93 7.89 4.48
CA ILE A 26 1.59 6.77 5.16
C ILE A 26 3.10 7.00 5.15
N LYS A 27 3.65 7.41 6.31
CA LYS A 27 5.07 7.74 6.48
C LYS A 27 5.95 6.58 6.98
N SER A 28 5.41 5.37 7.11
CA SER A 28 6.15 4.19 7.57
C SER A 28 6.42 3.25 6.39
N ILE A 29 7.68 2.86 6.18
CA ILE A 29 8.11 1.92 5.14
C ILE A 29 7.45 0.58 5.37
N THR A 30 7.44 0.10 6.62
CA THR A 30 6.73 -1.12 7.03
C THR A 30 5.28 -1.07 6.58
N LYS A 31 4.56 0.02 6.89
CA LYS A 31 3.16 0.19 6.45
C LYS A 31 3.03 0.25 4.94
N ILE A 32 3.89 0.97 4.22
CA ILE A 32 3.86 1.03 2.75
C ILE A 32 4.03 -0.37 2.15
N VAL A 33 4.99 -1.16 2.63
CA VAL A 33 5.26 -2.51 2.09
C VAL A 33 4.02 -3.39 2.18
N PHE A 34 3.39 -3.47 3.35
CA PHE A 34 2.18 -4.27 3.51
C PHE A 34 0.99 -3.64 2.77
N ILE A 35 0.67 -2.35 3.00
CA ILE A 35 -0.51 -1.71 2.41
C ILE A 35 -0.44 -1.71 0.87
N ALA A 36 0.73 -1.44 0.26
CA ALA A 36 0.87 -1.48 -1.19
C ALA A 36 0.66 -2.90 -1.76
N PHE A 37 1.21 -3.92 -1.09
CA PHE A 37 0.96 -5.33 -1.44
C PHE A 37 -0.54 -5.65 -1.42
N CYS A 38 -1.25 -5.25 -0.36
CA CYS A 38 -2.68 -5.46 -0.19
C CYS A 38 -3.50 -4.74 -1.26
N VAL A 39 -3.20 -3.46 -1.49
CA VAL A 39 -3.90 -2.57 -2.42
C VAL A 39 -3.86 -3.11 -3.85
N LYS A 40 -2.68 -3.53 -4.34
CA LYS A 40 -2.55 -4.14 -5.67
C LYS A 40 -3.35 -5.44 -5.78
N ASN A 41 -3.39 -6.21 -4.70
CA ASN A 41 -4.04 -7.51 -4.64
C ASN A 41 -5.54 -7.45 -4.29
N GLU A 42 -6.12 -6.27 -4.05
CA GLU A 42 -7.52 -6.13 -3.71
C GLU A 42 -8.41 -6.13 -4.96
N THR A 43 -9.17 -7.20 -5.15
CA THR A 43 -10.04 -7.38 -6.33
C THR A 43 -11.53 -7.19 -6.01
N ASN A 44 -11.91 -7.01 -4.74
CA ASN A 44 -13.29 -7.06 -4.30
C ASN A 44 -13.76 -5.79 -3.57
N HIS A 45 -13.90 -4.72 -4.35
CA HIS A 45 -14.48 -3.44 -3.91
C HIS A 45 -15.88 -3.60 -3.28
N SER A 46 -16.61 -4.70 -3.58
CA SER A 46 -17.97 -4.91 -3.05
C SER A 46 -18.00 -5.24 -1.56
N LYS A 47 -16.97 -5.90 -1.01
CA LYS A 47 -16.82 -6.19 0.43
C LYS A 47 -16.84 -4.91 1.29
N TYR A 48 -16.41 -3.78 0.70
CA TYR A 48 -16.29 -2.47 1.34
C TYR A 48 -17.46 -1.51 1.04
N LYS A 49 -18.54 -1.98 0.40
CA LYS A 49 -19.72 -1.14 0.14
C LYS A 49 -20.64 -1.02 1.36
N ASN A 50 -20.83 -2.12 2.11
CA ASN A 50 -21.80 -2.25 3.18
C ASN A 50 -21.13 -2.86 4.42
N ARG A 51 -20.74 -2.03 5.42
CA ARG A 51 -20.38 -2.39 6.82
C ARG A 51 -19.92 -1.13 7.57
N THR A 52 -19.97 -0.97 8.90
CA THR A 52 -20.51 -1.79 10.01
C THR A 52 -19.86 -3.16 10.31
N LYS A 53 -18.54 -3.24 10.13
CA LYS A 53 -17.60 -4.23 10.69
C LYS A 53 -16.19 -3.71 10.48
N ASP A 54 -15.22 -4.25 11.21
CA ASP A 54 -13.83 -3.78 11.15
C ASP A 54 -13.29 -3.79 9.72
N PHE A 55 -12.87 -2.62 9.24
CA PHE A 55 -12.29 -2.48 7.91
C PHE A 55 -10.96 -3.23 7.84
N VAL A 56 -10.20 -3.16 8.94
CA VAL A 56 -8.96 -3.86 9.21
C VAL A 56 -9.11 -5.35 8.86
N ASP A 57 -10.00 -6.08 9.55
CA ASP A 57 -10.26 -7.51 9.29
C ASP A 57 -10.53 -7.83 7.81
N VAL A 58 -11.33 -7.01 7.13
CA VAL A 58 -11.70 -7.25 5.72
C VAL A 58 -10.48 -7.07 4.81
N PHE A 59 -9.67 -6.05 5.07
CA PHE A 59 -8.44 -5.77 4.35
C PHE A 59 -7.38 -6.86 4.59
N PHE A 60 -7.14 -7.23 5.85
CA PHE A 60 -6.12 -8.22 6.20
C PHE A 60 -6.52 -9.67 5.86
N SER A 61 -7.81 -10.03 5.91
CA SER A 61 -8.27 -11.39 5.55
C SER A 61 -7.97 -11.79 4.10
N ASN A 62 -7.88 -10.82 3.18
CA ASN A 62 -7.53 -11.04 1.77
C ASN A 62 -6.01 -11.28 1.53
N ILE A 63 -5.16 -11.05 2.53
CA ILE A 63 -3.69 -11.11 2.43
C ILE A 63 -3.14 -12.51 2.69
N SER A 64 -3.72 -13.20 3.69
CA SER A 64 -3.42 -14.56 4.15
C SER A 64 -2.79 -15.47 3.10
N LEU A 65 -3.58 -15.76 2.07
CA LEU A 65 -3.31 -16.70 1.00
C LEU A 65 -2.35 -16.17 -0.08
N LYS A 66 -2.04 -14.87 -0.02
CA LYS A 66 -1.30 -14.12 -1.05
C LYS A 66 0.14 -13.80 -0.66
N LEU A 67 0.45 -13.44 0.59
CA LEU A 67 1.83 -13.16 1.00
C LEU A 67 2.75 -14.39 0.83
N THR A 68 2.21 -15.57 1.12
CA THR A 68 2.91 -16.86 1.00
C THR A 68 3.14 -17.28 -0.45
N THR A 69 2.30 -16.83 -1.39
CA THR A 69 2.34 -17.21 -2.82
C THR A 69 2.96 -16.14 -3.73
N HIS A 70 2.94 -14.87 -3.33
CA HIS A 70 3.40 -13.71 -4.12
C HIS A 70 4.60 -12.97 -3.47
N ASN A 71 5.47 -13.66 -2.74
CA ASN A 71 6.62 -13.05 -2.05
C ASN A 71 7.57 -12.22 -2.96
N HIS A 72 7.61 -12.51 -4.26
CA HIS A 72 8.36 -11.74 -5.26
C HIS A 72 7.86 -10.30 -5.44
N GLU A 73 6.58 -10.03 -5.12
CA GLU A 73 6.01 -8.69 -5.17
C GLU A 73 6.57 -7.79 -4.06
N ILE A 74 6.88 -8.33 -2.88
CA ILE A 74 7.57 -7.58 -1.82
C ILE A 74 8.94 -7.08 -2.32
N LYS A 75 9.66 -7.90 -3.09
CA LYS A 75 10.92 -7.50 -3.73
C LYS A 75 10.71 -6.38 -4.76
N GLN A 76 9.59 -6.37 -5.49
CA GLN A 76 9.25 -5.28 -6.43
C GLN A 76 8.91 -3.98 -5.68
N ILE A 77 8.15 -4.04 -4.59
CA ILE A 77 7.85 -2.86 -3.75
C ILE A 77 9.15 -2.24 -3.21
N ILE A 78 10.05 -3.07 -2.65
CA ILE A 78 11.35 -2.61 -2.16
C ILE A 78 12.23 -2.06 -3.30
N SER A 79 12.22 -2.68 -4.48
CA SER A 79 12.90 -2.18 -5.69
C SER A 79 12.41 -0.78 -6.11
N VAL A 80 11.10 -0.54 -6.06
CA VAL A 80 10.51 0.77 -6.37
C VAL A 80 10.88 1.81 -5.31
N ILE A 81 10.82 1.47 -4.02
CA ILE A 81 11.22 2.37 -2.92
C ILE A 81 12.71 2.74 -3.05
N ASP A 82 13.59 1.78 -3.33
CA ASP A 82 15.02 1.99 -3.56
C ASP A 82 15.28 2.88 -4.79
N LYS A 83 14.56 2.67 -5.90
CA LYS A 83 14.62 3.54 -7.09
C LYS A 83 14.18 4.97 -6.81
N LEU A 84 13.09 5.16 -6.06
CA LEU A 84 12.61 6.49 -5.65
C LEU A 84 13.62 7.19 -4.72
N ASN A 85 14.26 6.46 -3.81
CA ASN A 85 15.27 7.00 -2.90
C ASN A 85 16.56 7.37 -3.65
N LYS A 86 17.05 6.50 -4.56
CA LYS A 86 18.22 6.75 -5.41
C LYS A 86 18.04 7.89 -6.41
N THR A 87 16.80 8.16 -6.83
CA THR A 87 16.44 9.32 -7.67
C THR A 87 16.04 10.55 -6.85
N SER A 88 16.29 10.52 -5.53
CA SER A 88 16.03 11.58 -4.55
C SER A 88 14.57 12.05 -4.52
N LYS A 89 13.60 11.20 -4.90
CA LYS A 89 12.15 11.48 -4.92
C LYS A 89 11.45 11.19 -3.60
N VAL A 90 12.02 10.29 -2.82
CA VAL A 90 11.73 10.14 -1.39
C VAL A 90 13.02 10.31 -0.60
N SER A 91 12.88 10.63 0.69
CA SER A 91 13.91 10.45 1.71
C SER A 91 13.50 9.32 2.64
N ILE A 92 14.49 8.57 3.12
CA ILE A 92 14.30 7.42 4.02
C ILE A 92 15.18 7.60 5.26
N SER A 93 14.60 7.42 6.45
CA SER A 93 15.29 7.45 7.74
C SER A 93 14.69 6.42 8.69
N ARG A 94 15.41 5.33 8.95
CA ARG A 94 14.91 4.17 9.72
C ARG A 94 13.66 3.58 9.03
N ASP A 95 12.51 3.61 9.69
CA ASP A 95 11.20 3.23 9.11
C ASP A 95 10.46 4.42 8.50
N GLU A 96 10.94 5.66 8.68
CA GLU A 96 10.27 6.84 8.13
C GLU A 96 10.60 7.05 6.64
N ILE A 97 9.57 7.35 5.85
CA ILE A 97 9.66 7.68 4.43
C ILE A 97 8.80 8.90 4.10
N CYS A 98 9.39 9.87 3.43
CA CYS A 98 8.77 11.14 3.06
C CYS A 98 9.02 11.46 1.59
N LEU A 99 8.04 12.08 0.91
CA LEU A 99 8.25 12.65 -0.42
C LEU A 99 9.10 13.91 -0.31
N THR A 100 10.13 14.00 -1.15
CA THR A 100 10.99 15.18 -1.31
C THR A 100 10.68 15.96 -2.58
N HIS A 101 9.83 15.40 -3.44
CA HIS A 101 9.39 15.98 -4.70
C HIS A 101 7.87 15.93 -4.81
N GLU A 102 7.29 16.96 -5.42
CA GLU A 102 5.89 16.93 -5.81
C GLU A 102 5.70 16.09 -7.08
N PHE A 103 4.69 15.23 -7.04
CA PHE A 103 4.26 14.40 -8.17
C PHE A 103 2.87 14.83 -8.62
N ASN A 104 2.75 15.50 -9.77
CA ASN A 104 1.46 15.90 -10.31
C ASN A 104 0.89 14.82 -11.26
N PHE A 105 0.27 13.80 -10.67
CA PHE A 105 -0.53 12.80 -11.39
C PHE A 105 -1.74 12.39 -10.55
N GLN A 106 -2.72 11.75 -11.20
CA GLN A 106 -3.87 11.11 -10.58
C GLN A 106 -3.70 9.59 -10.65
N SER A 107 -3.86 8.90 -9.51
CA SER A 107 -3.69 7.44 -9.42
C SER A 107 -4.63 6.68 -10.35
N GLU A 108 -4.10 5.66 -11.02
CA GLU A 108 -4.88 4.71 -11.83
C GLU A 108 -5.31 3.49 -11.00
N CYS A 109 -4.71 3.29 -9.81
CA CYS A 109 -5.12 2.30 -8.84
C CYS A 109 -6.58 2.49 -8.39
N SER A 110 -7.49 1.78 -9.03
CA SER A 110 -8.95 1.90 -8.83
C SER A 110 -9.39 1.68 -7.38
N PHE A 111 -8.68 0.86 -6.59
CA PHE A 111 -8.96 0.68 -5.17
C PHE A 111 -8.62 1.92 -4.33
N LEU A 112 -7.49 2.59 -4.58
CA LEU A 112 -7.15 3.85 -3.91
C LEU A 112 -8.05 5.00 -4.37
N VAL A 113 -8.47 5.03 -5.63
CA VAL A 113 -9.49 5.99 -6.10
C VAL A 113 -10.82 5.75 -5.37
N PHE A 114 -11.24 4.50 -5.20
CA PHE A 114 -12.44 4.13 -4.44
C PHE A 114 -12.33 4.52 -2.96
N CYS A 115 -11.23 4.19 -2.28
CA CYS A 115 -11.03 4.48 -0.86
C CYS A 115 -11.11 5.98 -0.54
N LYS A 116 -10.60 6.83 -1.44
CA LYS A 116 -10.67 8.30 -1.31
C LYS A 116 -12.11 8.85 -1.26
N THR A 117 -13.09 8.10 -1.77
CA THR A 117 -14.52 8.48 -1.75
C THR A 117 -15.27 8.04 -0.48
N LYS A 118 -14.61 7.32 0.43
CA LYS A 118 -15.24 6.73 1.62
C LYS A 118 -15.00 7.57 2.88
N ASN A 119 -16.00 7.57 3.75
CA ASN A 119 -15.94 8.18 5.08
C ASN A 119 -16.52 7.18 6.11
N PRO A 120 -15.74 6.68 7.08
CA PRO A 120 -14.29 6.87 7.23
C PRO A 120 -13.50 6.33 6.02
N ASN A 121 -12.27 6.80 5.83
CA ASN A 121 -11.43 6.34 4.72
C ASN A 121 -10.71 5.02 5.09
N PRO A 122 -11.00 3.90 4.41
CA PRO A 122 -10.27 2.63 4.45
C PRO A 122 -8.80 2.65 4.89
N ILE A 123 -7.97 3.28 4.07
CA ILE A 123 -6.51 3.24 4.22
C ILE A 123 -6.07 4.14 5.36
N SER A 124 -6.78 5.25 5.60
CA SER A 124 -6.53 6.14 6.74
C SER A 124 -6.86 5.45 8.07
N GLU A 125 -7.87 4.58 8.13
CA GLU A 125 -8.14 3.76 9.32
C GLU A 125 -7.01 2.76 9.59
N VAL A 126 -6.54 2.02 8.58
CA VAL A 126 -5.37 1.12 8.73
C VAL A 126 -4.10 1.88 9.11
N ASN A 127 -3.91 3.11 8.61
CA ASN A 127 -2.76 3.94 8.97
C ASN A 127 -2.78 4.41 10.45
N LYS A 128 -3.89 4.29 11.18
CA LYS A 128 -3.94 4.57 12.64
C LYS A 128 -3.25 3.48 13.47
N LEU A 129 -3.21 2.24 12.99
CA LEU A 129 -2.45 1.16 13.63
C LEU A 129 -0.96 1.53 13.64
N ASP A 130 -0.24 1.23 14.72
CA ASP A 130 1.22 1.35 14.69
C ASP A 130 1.83 0.22 13.82
N PRO A 131 3.10 0.34 13.37
CA PRO A 131 3.71 -0.68 12.49
C PRO A 131 3.78 -2.08 13.10
N LYS A 132 3.89 -2.22 14.43
CA LYS A 132 3.91 -3.52 15.12
C LYS A 132 2.51 -4.11 15.18
N ALA A 133 1.50 -3.33 15.55
CA ALA A 133 0.09 -3.75 15.52
C ALA A 133 -0.34 -4.17 14.10
N LEU A 134 0.11 -3.45 13.06
CA LEU A 134 -0.13 -3.84 11.67
C LEU A 134 0.54 -5.16 11.31
N ILE A 135 1.80 -5.40 11.71
CA ILE A 135 2.47 -6.70 11.51
C ILE A 135 1.74 -7.82 12.27
N GLU A 136 1.37 -7.59 13.52
CA GLU A 136 0.62 -8.57 14.32
C GLU A 136 -0.72 -8.93 13.66
N GLU A 137 -1.42 -7.96 13.07
CA GLU A 137 -2.65 -8.22 12.34
C GLU A 137 -2.40 -8.99 11.05
N VAL A 138 -1.38 -8.63 10.25
CA VAL A 138 -0.96 -9.43 9.09
C VAL A 138 -0.68 -10.89 9.49
N LEU A 139 0.05 -11.10 10.58
CA LEU A 139 0.44 -12.42 11.07
C LEU A 139 -0.73 -13.23 11.67
N ARG A 140 -1.84 -12.62 12.09
CA ARG A 140 -3.05 -13.35 12.49
C ARG A 140 -3.75 -14.04 11.33
N TYR A 141 -3.52 -13.57 10.11
CA TYR A 141 -4.14 -14.09 8.90
C TYR A 141 -3.21 -14.99 8.07
N VAL A 142 -1.90 -14.99 8.30
CA VAL A 142 -0.90 -15.83 7.57
C VAL A 142 -0.66 -17.17 8.26
#